data_AF-A0A9D4HXB1-F1
#
_entry.id   AF-A0A9D4HXB1-F1
#
_cell.length_a   1.000
_cell.length_b   1.000
_cell.length_c   1.000
_cell.angle_alpha   90.00
_cell.angle_beta   90.00
_cell.angle_gamma   90.00
#
_symmetry.space_group_name_H-M   'P 1'
#
loop_
_entity.id
_entity.type
_entity.pdbx_description
1 polymer ?
#
loop_
_entity_poly.entity_id
_entity_poly.type
_entity_poly.pdbx_seq_one_letter_code
_entity_poly.pdbx_strand_id
1 'polypeptide(L)'
;MREKQPTCKGETTQGETTQSDLRRTGFRAKRPETSYDLDYLQRAFMTVKDNQMSIRKAALYFNVPKTTLIDRLHGRISIDTAKPGPDPLFTLDQESLLASHIQTLREVGFGYTRHETINLASDYAFTLGLKPRDKPLTDRWLYKFLDRWPALKVKKT
;
A
#
# COMPACT_ATOMS: atom_id res chain seq x y z
N MET A 1 -56.68 1.79 16.51
CA MET A 1 -55.70 2.89 16.52
C MET A 1 -55.06 2.95 15.14
N ARG A 2 -55.35 4.01 14.36
CA ARG A 2 -54.81 4.24 13.01
C ARG A 2 -53.66 5.24 13.14
N GLU A 3 -52.43 4.79 12.96
CA GLU A 3 -51.29 5.69 12.85
C GLU A 3 -51.24 6.30 11.45
N LYS A 4 -51.14 7.63 11.43
CA LYS A 4 -51.16 8.47 10.25
C LYS A 4 -49.75 8.56 9.65
N GLN A 5 -49.67 8.31 8.35
CA GLN A 5 -48.52 8.70 7.51
C GLN A 5 -48.35 10.22 7.54
N PRO A 6 -47.13 10.77 7.77
CA PRO A 6 -46.86 12.17 7.50
C PRO A 6 -46.39 12.35 6.05
N THR A 7 -47.21 13.05 5.27
CA THR A 7 -46.86 13.61 3.96
C THR A 7 -46.06 14.91 4.16
N CYS A 8 -44.82 14.97 3.66
CA CYS A 8 -44.06 16.22 3.58
C CYS A 8 -44.00 16.71 2.12
N LYS A 9 -44.65 17.86 1.88
CA LYS A 9 -44.44 18.72 0.70
C LYS A 9 -43.37 19.76 1.05
N GLY A 10 -42.57 20.16 0.05
CA GLY A 10 -41.59 21.25 0.13
C GLY A 10 -40.59 21.08 -1.01
N GLU A 11 -40.89 21.61 -2.19
CA GLU A 11 -40.45 22.94 -2.67
C GLU A 11 -39.07 22.90 -3.34
N THR A 12 -39.13 23.00 -4.67
CA THR A 12 -38.01 23.12 -5.60
C THR A 12 -37.46 24.54 -5.55
N THR A 13 -36.17 24.69 -5.27
CA THR A 13 -35.42 25.91 -5.64
C THR A 13 -34.18 25.46 -6.42
N GLN A 14 -34.22 25.70 -7.73
CA GLN A 14 -33.11 25.48 -8.65
C GLN A 14 -32.11 26.62 -8.44
N GLY A 15 -31.00 26.32 -7.78
CA GLY A 15 -29.78 27.12 -7.83
C GLY A 15 -28.87 26.55 -8.90
N GLU A 16 -28.89 27.14 -10.09
CA GLU A 16 -27.96 26.85 -11.17
C GLU A 16 -26.55 27.29 -10.75
N THR A 17 -25.64 26.34 -10.56
CA THR A 17 -24.19 26.62 -10.49
C THR A 17 -23.52 25.77 -11.56
N THR A 18 -23.08 26.48 -12.60
CA THR A 18 -22.45 26.00 -13.82
C THR A 18 -21.29 25.05 -13.50
N GLN A 19 -21.42 23.80 -13.97
CA GLN A 19 -20.59 22.64 -13.61
C GLN A 19 -19.26 22.58 -14.40
N SER A 20 -18.76 23.69 -14.93
CA SER A 20 -17.68 23.69 -15.93
C SER A 20 -16.25 23.87 -15.42
N ASP A 21 -16.01 24.24 -14.16
CA ASP A 21 -14.68 24.74 -13.74
C ASP A 21 -13.89 23.92 -12.69
N LEU A 22 -14.02 22.60 -12.68
CA LEU A 22 -13.14 21.72 -11.87
C LEU A 22 -12.49 20.62 -12.71
N ARG A 23 -11.76 21.01 -13.76
CA ARG A 23 -10.88 20.11 -14.53
C ARG A 23 -9.42 20.56 -14.49
N ARG A 24 -8.79 20.71 -13.32
CA ARG A 24 -7.30 20.79 -13.26
C ARG A 24 -6.63 20.70 -11.88
N THR A 25 -6.86 19.65 -11.10
CA THR A 25 -5.90 19.28 -10.03
C THR A 25 -5.80 17.76 -9.90
N GLY A 26 -4.68 17.20 -10.37
CA GLY A 26 -4.40 15.76 -10.38
C GLY A 26 -4.06 15.15 -9.02
N PHE A 27 -4.56 15.68 -7.91
CA PHE A 27 -4.38 15.08 -6.60
C PHE A 27 -5.49 14.08 -6.34
N ARG A 28 -5.25 12.82 -6.73
CA ARG A 28 -6.14 11.71 -6.36
C ARG A 28 -6.08 11.54 -4.84
N ALA A 29 -7.17 11.90 -4.15
CA ALA A 29 -7.30 11.66 -2.72
C ALA A 29 -6.98 10.20 -2.40
N LYS A 30 -6.18 9.98 -1.34
CA LYS A 30 -5.83 8.63 -0.87
C LYS A 30 -7.13 7.91 -0.51
N ARG A 31 -7.41 6.75 -1.13
CA ARG A 31 -8.59 5.96 -0.77
C ARG A 31 -8.49 5.59 0.71
N PRO A 32 -9.59 5.69 1.48
CA PRO A 32 -9.57 5.27 2.88
C PRO A 32 -9.12 3.82 2.94
N GLU A 33 -8.15 3.54 3.82
CA GLU A 33 -7.71 2.18 4.07
C GLU A 33 -8.89 1.45 4.70
N THR A 34 -9.40 0.44 4.01
CA THR A 34 -10.45 -0.42 4.55
C THR A 34 -9.78 -1.32 5.58
N SER A 35 -9.82 -0.89 6.84
CA SER A 35 -9.38 -1.71 7.96
C SER A 35 -10.43 -2.80 8.18
N TYR A 36 -10.13 -4.01 7.71
CA TYR A 36 -10.84 -5.23 8.08
C TYR A 36 -9.85 -6.10 8.86
N ASP A 37 -10.34 -6.87 9.83
CA ASP A 37 -9.49 -7.75 10.61
C ASP A 37 -9.03 -8.97 9.79
N LEU A 38 -7.80 -9.41 10.04
CA LEU A 38 -7.23 -10.59 9.38
C LEU A 38 -7.90 -11.88 9.83
N ASP A 39 -8.31 -11.96 11.10
CA ASP A 39 -9.02 -13.14 11.61
C ASP A 39 -10.40 -13.29 10.93
N TYR A 40 -11.19 -12.21 10.87
CA TYR A 40 -12.47 -12.21 10.15
C TYR A 40 -12.32 -12.54 8.67
N LEU A 41 -11.22 -12.09 8.05
CA LEU A 41 -10.89 -12.47 6.68
C LEU A 41 -10.62 -13.98 6.55
N GLN A 42 -9.78 -14.55 7.41
CA GLN A 42 -9.42 -15.96 7.36
C GLN A 42 -10.67 -16.83 7.52
N ARG A 43 -11.55 -16.48 8.49
CA ARG A 43 -12.85 -17.13 8.69
C ARG A 43 -13.74 -17.00 7.44
N ALA A 44 -13.84 -15.81 6.86
CA ALA A 44 -14.60 -15.60 5.62
C ALA A 44 -14.07 -16.47 4.47
N PHE A 45 -12.75 -16.56 4.32
CA PHE A 45 -12.11 -17.40 3.32
C PHE A 45 -12.42 -18.88 3.52
N MET A 46 -12.27 -19.40 4.74
CA MET A 46 -12.55 -20.80 5.07
C MET A 46 -14.02 -21.16 4.84
N THR A 47 -14.97 -20.33 5.30
CA THR A 47 -16.41 -20.59 5.09
C THR A 47 -16.82 -20.66 3.62
N VAL A 48 -16.18 -19.87 2.74
CA VAL A 48 -16.41 -19.94 1.30
C VAL A 48 -15.75 -21.18 0.71
N LYS A 49 -14.54 -21.53 1.15
CA LYS A 49 -13.82 -22.73 0.69
C LYS A 49 -14.56 -24.03 1.06
N ASP A 50 -15.18 -24.06 2.24
CA ASP A 50 -15.99 -25.17 2.74
C ASP A 50 -17.44 -25.16 2.17
N ASN A 51 -17.72 -24.28 1.20
CA ASN A 51 -19.02 -24.08 0.55
C ASN A 51 -20.19 -23.82 1.51
N GLN A 52 -19.92 -23.31 2.72
CA GLN A 52 -20.96 -23.00 3.72
C GLN A 52 -21.77 -21.74 3.35
N MET A 53 -21.12 -20.76 2.71
CA MET A 53 -21.73 -19.48 2.34
C MET A 53 -21.24 -19.00 0.98
N SER A 54 -22.11 -18.25 0.28
CA SER A 54 -21.70 -17.56 -0.94
C SER A 54 -20.75 -16.40 -0.62
N ILE A 55 -19.88 -16.06 -1.58
CA ILE A 55 -18.88 -14.98 -1.44
C ILE A 55 -19.53 -13.68 -0.94
N ARG A 56 -20.69 -13.30 -1.51
CA ARG A 56 -21.41 -12.08 -1.12
C ARG A 56 -21.94 -12.16 0.32
N LYS A 57 -22.46 -13.32 0.72
CA LYS A 57 -22.99 -13.54 2.07
C LYS A 57 -21.86 -13.53 3.10
N ALA A 58 -20.75 -14.21 2.84
CA ALA A 58 -19.58 -14.20 3.70
C ALA A 58 -18.98 -12.79 3.86
N ALA A 59 -18.84 -12.04 2.77
CA ALA A 59 -18.34 -10.65 2.80
C ALA A 59 -19.18 -9.75 3.71
N LEU A 60 -20.51 -9.85 3.64
CA LEU A 60 -21.42 -9.08 4.50
C LEU A 60 -21.39 -9.56 5.96
N TYR A 61 -21.34 -10.87 6.18
CA TYR A 61 -21.35 -11.45 7.52
C TYR A 61 -20.09 -11.11 8.33
N PHE A 62 -18.92 -11.17 7.68
CA PHE A 62 -17.62 -10.90 8.32
C PHE A 62 -17.15 -9.44 8.16
N ASN A 63 -17.96 -8.56 7.55
CA ASN A 63 -17.59 -7.16 7.25
C ASN A 63 -16.27 -7.01 6.46
N VAL A 64 -16.01 -7.94 5.54
CA VAL A 64 -14.81 -7.93 4.68
C VAL A 64 -15.21 -7.44 3.28
N PRO A 65 -14.42 -6.56 2.62
CA PRO A 65 -14.73 -6.15 1.27
C PRO A 65 -14.77 -7.34 0.30
N LYS A 66 -15.86 -7.44 -0.46
CA LYS A 66 -16.10 -8.54 -1.42
C LYS A 66 -14.94 -8.72 -2.40
N THR A 67 -14.41 -7.61 -2.94
CA THR A 67 -13.30 -7.66 -3.91
C THR A 67 -12.06 -8.27 -3.29
N THR A 68 -11.76 -7.91 -2.04
CA THR A 68 -10.60 -8.43 -1.31
C THR A 68 -10.73 -9.94 -1.05
N LEU A 69 -11.93 -10.41 -0.69
CA LEU A 69 -12.21 -11.84 -0.53
C LEU A 69 -12.04 -12.59 -1.86
N ILE A 70 -12.53 -12.02 -2.97
CA ILE A 70 -12.40 -12.58 -4.32
C ILE A 70 -10.94 -12.67 -4.76
N ASP A 71 -10.14 -11.62 -4.57
CA ASP A 71 -8.74 -11.61 -4.97
C ASP A 71 -7.93 -12.69 -4.25
N ARG A 72 -8.27 -12.98 -2.99
CA ARG A 72 -7.68 -14.05 -2.19
C ARG A 72 -8.15 -15.44 -2.62
N LEU A 73 -9.44 -15.61 -2.94
CA LEU A 73 -9.98 -16.86 -3.47
C LEU A 73 -9.40 -17.24 -4.82
N HIS A 74 -9.13 -16.26 -5.69
CA HIS A 74 -8.44 -16.49 -6.97
C HIS A 74 -6.92 -16.64 -6.84
N GLY A 75 -6.36 -16.51 -5.64
CA GLY A 75 -4.91 -16.65 -5.42
C GLY A 75 -4.07 -15.48 -5.93
N ARG A 76 -4.69 -14.31 -6.23
CA ARG A 76 -3.95 -13.10 -6.62
C ARG A 76 -3.18 -12.50 -5.46
N ILE A 77 -3.67 -12.71 -4.25
CA ILE A 77 -3.10 -12.21 -3.00
C ILE A 77 -3.16 -13.36 -1.99
N SER A 78 -2.06 -13.61 -1.27
CA SER A 78 -2.06 -14.56 -0.17
C SER A 78 -2.96 -14.07 0.98
N ILE A 79 -3.48 -15.02 1.77
CA ILE A 79 -4.42 -14.72 2.87
C ILE A 79 -3.70 -13.94 3.98
N ASP A 80 -2.44 -14.26 4.23
CA ASP A 80 -1.62 -13.70 5.30
C ASP A 80 -1.07 -12.30 4.95
N THR A 81 -1.16 -11.88 3.68
CA THR A 81 -0.71 -10.55 3.25
C THR A 81 -1.78 -9.51 3.55
N ALA A 82 -1.51 -8.74 4.60
CA ALA A 82 -2.32 -7.59 5.01
C ALA A 82 -1.92 -6.28 4.31
N LYS A 83 -0.64 -6.16 3.93
CA LYS A 83 -0.06 -4.87 3.52
C LYS A 83 -0.38 -4.55 2.05
N PRO A 84 -1.05 -3.42 1.76
CA PRO A 84 -1.28 -3.00 0.39
C PRO A 84 -0.01 -2.38 -0.22
N GLY A 85 0.45 -2.93 -1.34
CA GLY A 85 1.49 -2.33 -2.16
C GLY A 85 2.35 -3.36 -2.88
N PRO A 86 3.14 -2.92 -3.88
CA PRO A 86 4.18 -3.76 -4.47
C PRO A 86 5.23 -4.13 -3.42
N ASP A 87 5.75 -5.34 -3.54
CA ASP A 87 6.87 -5.80 -2.74
C ASP A 87 8.11 -4.90 -2.94
N PRO A 88 8.98 -4.79 -1.93
CA PRO A 88 10.24 -4.07 -2.07
C PRO A 88 11.08 -4.64 -3.23
N LEU A 89 11.87 -3.76 -3.86
CA LEU A 89 12.74 -4.15 -4.98
C LEU A 89 13.77 -5.22 -4.56
N PHE A 90 14.30 -5.09 -3.35
CA PHE A 90 15.28 -6.01 -2.77
C PHE A 90 14.61 -6.87 -1.69
N THR A 91 15.10 -8.10 -1.53
CA THR A 91 14.74 -8.91 -0.37
C THR A 91 15.34 -8.32 0.91
N LEU A 92 14.80 -8.71 2.06
CA LEU A 92 15.30 -8.20 3.35
C LEU A 92 16.79 -8.52 3.55
N ASP A 93 17.22 -9.71 3.12
CA ASP A 93 18.63 -10.13 3.19
C ASP A 93 19.52 -9.24 2.31
N GLN A 94 19.08 -8.95 1.08
CA GLN A 94 19.79 -8.07 0.16
C GLN A 94 19.89 -6.63 0.71
N GLU A 95 18.82 -6.12 1.32
CA GLU A 95 18.85 -4.81 1.97
C GLU A 95 19.77 -4.78 3.18
N SER A 96 19.82 -5.86 3.96
CA SER A 96 20.70 -5.96 5.13
C SER A 96 22.18 -5.91 4.74
N LEU A 97 22.55 -6.56 3.63
CA LEU A 97 23.90 -6.52 3.10
C LEU A 97 24.28 -5.08 2.70
N LEU A 98 23.41 -4.40 1.96
CA LEU A 98 23.61 -2.99 1.59
C LEU A 98 23.72 -2.09 2.82
N ALA A 99 22.85 -2.28 3.82
CA ALA A 99 22.87 -1.50 5.05
C ALA A 99 24.17 -1.69 5.84
N SER A 100 24.63 -2.93 5.99
CA SER A 100 25.89 -3.24 6.67
C SER A 100 27.07 -2.59 5.96
N HIS A 101 27.09 -2.63 4.62
CA HIS A 101 28.14 -2.03 3.83
C HIS A 101 28.18 -0.50 4.02
N ILE A 102 27.03 0.18 3.92
CA ILE A 102 26.93 1.63 4.18
C ILE A 102 27.38 1.97 5.60
N GLN A 103 27.04 1.15 6.58
CA GLN A 103 27.48 1.33 7.96
C GLN A 103 29.01 1.21 8.10
N THR A 104 29.62 0.17 7.53
CA THR A 104 31.08 0.01 7.56
C THR A 104 31.80 1.18 6.89
N LEU A 105 31.29 1.69 5.77
CA LEU A 105 31.87 2.85 5.10
C LEU A 105 31.80 4.11 5.97
N ARG A 106 30.71 4.29 6.71
CA ARG A 106 30.56 5.39 7.67
C ARG A 106 31.55 5.29 8.82
N GLU A 107 31.81 4.09 9.34
CA GLU A 107 32.79 3.83 10.40
C GLU A 107 34.22 4.13 9.95
N VAL A 108 34.54 3.82 8.70
CA VAL A 108 35.85 4.15 8.09
C VAL A 108 36.02 5.66 7.84
N GLY A 109 34.94 6.45 7.98
CA GLY A 109 34.98 7.91 7.84
C GLY A 109 34.60 8.41 6.44
N PHE A 110 34.08 7.54 5.57
CA PHE A 110 33.50 7.96 4.30
C PHE A 110 32.05 8.38 4.51
N GLY A 111 31.77 9.67 4.37
CA GLY A 111 30.41 10.20 4.40
C GLY A 111 29.70 9.90 3.09
N TYR A 112 28.81 8.91 3.08
CA TYR A 112 28.06 8.57 1.87
C TYR A 112 26.98 9.61 1.59
N THR A 113 27.03 10.23 0.40
CA THR A 113 25.96 11.13 -0.04
C THR A 113 24.72 10.33 -0.47
N ARG A 114 23.56 11.00 -0.52
CA ARG A 114 22.30 10.38 -1.00
C ARG A 114 22.48 9.74 -2.38
N HIS A 115 23.23 10.41 -3.26
CA HIS A 115 23.44 9.99 -4.65
C HIS A 115 24.38 8.79 -4.72
N GLU A 116 25.46 8.78 -3.95
CA GLU A 116 26.34 7.62 -3.84
C GLU A 116 25.58 6.38 -3.36
N THR A 117 24.71 6.53 -2.36
CA THR A 117 23.88 5.43 -1.85
C THR A 117 22.98 4.86 -2.94
N ILE A 118 22.38 5.73 -3.76
CA ILE A 118 21.54 5.34 -4.89
C ILE A 118 22.35 4.67 -5.99
N ASN A 119 23.55 5.17 -6.30
CA ASN A 119 24.44 4.59 -7.31
C ASN A 119 24.87 3.18 -6.90
N LEU A 120 25.32 3.02 -5.66
CA LEU A 120 25.71 1.73 -5.11
C LEU A 120 24.55 0.72 -5.14
N ALA A 121 23.37 1.14 -4.71
CA ALA A 121 22.17 0.31 -4.79
C ALA A 121 21.75 -0.01 -6.24
N SER A 122 21.97 0.93 -7.18
CA SER A 122 21.69 0.73 -8.60
C SER A 122 22.63 -0.29 -9.21
N ASP A 123 23.93 -0.17 -8.95
CA ASP A 123 24.91 -1.14 -9.40
C ASP A 123 24.60 -2.53 -8.83
N TYR A 124 24.24 -2.61 -7.55
CA TYR A 124 23.81 -3.86 -6.95
C TYR A 124 22.55 -4.43 -7.61
N ALA A 125 21.53 -3.60 -7.87
CA ALA A 125 20.32 -4.04 -8.60
C ALA A 125 20.63 -4.56 -10.00
N PHE A 126 21.61 -3.96 -10.68
CA PHE A 126 22.05 -4.40 -12.00
C PHE A 126 22.79 -5.75 -11.92
N THR A 127 23.62 -5.96 -10.91
CA THR A 127 24.30 -7.25 -10.71
C THR A 127 23.31 -8.39 -10.43
N LEU A 128 22.22 -8.10 -9.73
CA LEU A 128 21.16 -9.07 -9.44
C LEU A 128 20.19 -9.29 -10.61
N GLY A 129 20.31 -8.52 -11.71
CA GLY A 129 19.40 -8.59 -12.84
C GLY A 129 17.97 -8.10 -12.53
N LEU A 130 17.76 -7.39 -11.42
CA LEU A 130 16.44 -6.89 -11.00
C LEU A 130 16.00 -5.67 -11.80
N LYS A 131 16.95 -4.91 -12.34
CA LYS A 131 16.70 -3.67 -13.08
C LYS A 131 17.68 -3.53 -14.25
N PRO A 132 17.28 -2.93 -15.39
CA PRO A 132 18.21 -2.60 -16.47
C PRO A 132 19.11 -1.41 -16.10
N ARG A 133 20.36 -1.41 -16.60
CA ARG A 133 21.39 -0.39 -16.32
C ARG A 133 20.99 1.04 -16.67
N ASP A 134 20.11 1.21 -17.66
CA ASP A 134 19.69 2.52 -18.15
C ASP A 134 18.80 3.28 -17.16
N LYS A 135 18.34 2.63 -16.09
CA LYS A 135 17.39 3.20 -15.13
C LYS A 135 17.90 3.03 -13.70
N PRO A 136 18.67 3.98 -13.14
CA PRO A 136 19.09 3.93 -11.74
C PRO A 136 17.88 3.98 -10.78
N LEU A 137 18.11 3.66 -9.52
CA LEU A 137 17.11 3.80 -8.46
C LEU A 137 16.82 5.29 -8.22
N THR A 138 15.64 5.58 -7.68
CA THR A 138 15.19 6.96 -7.44
C THR A 138 15.33 7.33 -5.97
N ASP A 139 15.34 8.63 -5.67
CA ASP A 139 15.31 9.13 -4.29
C ASP A 139 14.15 8.54 -3.46
N ARG A 140 13.02 8.23 -4.11
CA ARG A 140 11.88 7.60 -3.46
C ARG A 140 12.23 6.22 -2.88
N TRP A 141 13.07 5.45 -3.58
CA TRP A 141 13.55 4.19 -3.05
C TRP A 141 14.46 4.43 -1.84
N LEU A 142 15.38 5.40 -1.92
CA LEU A 142 16.28 5.73 -0.82
C LEU A 142 15.50 6.12 0.45
N TYR A 143 14.48 6.97 0.34
CA TYR A 143 13.66 7.35 1.50
C TYR A 143 12.95 6.15 2.13
N LYS A 144 12.40 5.22 1.32
CA LYS A 144 11.80 3.98 1.83
C LYS A 144 12.84 3.04 2.45
N PHE A 145 14.02 2.96 1.87
CA PHE A 145 15.14 2.18 2.41
C PHE A 145 15.57 2.71 3.78
N LEU A 146 15.74 4.03 3.93
CA LEU A 146 16.06 4.67 5.20
C LEU A 146 14.93 4.58 6.24
N ASP A 147 13.68 4.51 5.79
CA ASP A 147 12.52 4.26 6.67
C ASP A 147 12.52 2.84 7.24
N ARG A 148 12.93 1.86 6.43
CA ARG A 148 13.13 0.47 6.87
C ARG A 148 14.37 0.30 7.77
N TRP A 149 15.43 1.06 7.51
CA TRP A 149 16.71 1.00 8.23
C TRP A 149 16.99 2.31 8.98
N PRO A 150 16.25 2.60 10.07
CA PRO A 150 16.37 3.86 10.79
C PRO A 150 17.74 4.06 11.46
N ALA A 151 18.52 2.99 11.69
CA ALA A 151 19.88 3.05 12.23
C ALA A 151 20.84 3.84 11.33
N LEU A 152 20.60 3.86 10.01
CA LEU A 152 21.40 4.61 9.04
C LEU A 152 21.04 6.10 9.02
N LYS A 153 19.84 6.46 9.49
CA LYS A 153 19.36 7.84 9.53
C LYS A 153 20.01 8.57 10.70
N VAL A 154 21.15 9.20 10.42
CA VAL A 154 21.87 10.02 11.41
C VAL A 154 20.96 11.13 11.92
N LYS A 155 20.53 11.05 13.18
CA LYS A 155 19.93 12.20 13.86
C LYS A 155 21.07 13.18 14.12
N LYS A 156 21.00 14.35 13.49
CA LYS A 156 21.87 15.47 13.85
C LYS A 156 21.59 15.79 15.34
N THR A 157 22.63 15.68 16.18
CA THR A 157 22.58 16.13 17.58
C THR A 157 22.77 17.64 17.61
#